data_AF-A0A971ZLE7-F1
#
_entry.id   AF-A0A971ZLE7-F1
#
_cell.length_a   1.000
_cell.length_b   1.000
_cell.length_c   1.000
_cell.angle_alpha   90.00
_cell.angle_beta   90.00
_cell.angle_gamma   90.00
#
_symmetry.space_group_name_H-M   'P 1'
#
loop_
_entity.id
_entity.type
_entity.pdbx_description
1 polymer ?
#
loop_
_entity_poly.entity_id
_entity_poly.type
_entity_poly.pdbx_seq_one_letter_code
_entity_poly.pdbx_strand_id
1 'polypeptide(L)'
;MENEYYCRAANSVIPAHSLRKCRFCPLLGGYTQGEQSGQPICCYYDFHAGDGNFYTPHAEKERIDALIEQCGVPEFPHFIRPGEPGKLVEKALQYAAVAHKGAKRKGSDLPYIFHPIEAAMIAWGLTDDEEVVAGAALHDVVEDTVYTVDDIRAVFGDKVAALVASESEDKRRDIAPEHSWQTRKEEALEQLKHASRNVKLISLSDKLSNMRDMKFDFDEIKDELWERFNQRDPAAHAWYYRSVRDICKADFKETPAWQEYARLIDEVFEKY
;
A
#
# COMPACT_ATOMS: atom_id res chain seq x y z
N MET A 1 -31.09 16.16 -2.92
CA MET A 1 -29.67 16.47 -3.15
C MET A 1 -28.94 15.17 -2.99
N GLU A 2 -28.30 14.68 -4.04
CA GLU A 2 -27.45 13.50 -3.94
C GLU A 2 -26.37 13.83 -2.91
N ASN A 3 -26.33 13.08 -1.81
CA ASN A 3 -25.30 13.30 -0.80
C ASN A 3 -23.98 12.86 -1.46
N GLU A 4 -23.07 13.80 -1.68
CA GLU A 4 -21.74 13.59 -2.27
C GLU A 4 -20.67 14.09 -1.30
N TYR A 5 -19.45 13.60 -1.45
CA TYR A 5 -18.33 13.88 -0.55
C TYR A 5 -17.03 13.91 -1.32
N TYR A 6 -16.11 14.78 -0.92
CA TYR A 6 -14.77 14.82 -1.49
C TYR A 6 -13.82 13.96 -0.66
N CYS A 7 -13.12 13.04 -1.33
CA CYS A 7 -12.11 12.17 -0.74
C CYS A 7 -10.72 12.71 -1.06
N ARG A 8 -10.04 13.29 -0.06
CA ARG A 8 -8.68 13.83 -0.20
C ARG A 8 -7.64 12.75 -0.55
N ALA A 9 -7.83 11.52 -0.08
CA ALA A 9 -6.93 10.40 -0.41
C ALA A 9 -7.05 9.94 -1.87
N ALA A 10 -8.21 10.17 -2.50
CA ALA A 10 -8.49 9.74 -3.88
C ALA A 10 -8.62 10.90 -4.87
N ASN A 11 -8.43 12.16 -4.43
CA ASN A 11 -8.78 13.38 -5.16
C ASN A 11 -10.09 13.29 -5.97
N SER A 12 -11.15 12.83 -5.34
CA SER A 12 -12.38 12.54 -6.09
C SER A 12 -13.60 12.88 -5.28
N VAL A 13 -14.62 13.40 -5.96
CA VAL A 13 -15.97 13.49 -5.39
C VAL A 13 -16.66 12.15 -5.57
N ILE A 14 -17.19 11.59 -4.49
CA ILE A 14 -17.80 10.28 -4.43
C ILE A 14 -19.20 10.33 -3.78
N PRO A 15 -20.13 9.46 -4.17
CA PRO A 15 -21.46 9.40 -3.55
C PRO A 15 -21.45 8.94 -2.09
N ALA A 16 -22.41 9.39 -1.28
CA ALA A 16 -22.56 9.07 0.15
C ALA A 16 -22.66 7.59 0.49
N HIS A 17 -23.31 6.83 -0.39
CA HIS A 17 -23.48 5.40 -0.21
C HIS A 17 -22.13 4.66 -0.34
N SER A 18 -21.16 5.26 -1.03
CA SER A 18 -19.77 4.81 -1.07
C SER A 18 -19.03 5.07 0.24
N LEU A 19 -19.51 5.98 1.10
CA LEU A 19 -18.89 6.29 2.40
C LEU A 19 -19.11 5.26 3.49
N ARG A 20 -20.21 4.49 3.44
CA ARG A 20 -20.48 3.47 4.48
C ARG A 20 -19.47 2.32 4.45
N LYS A 21 -18.60 2.29 3.44
CA LYS A 21 -17.60 1.25 3.19
C LYS A 21 -16.35 1.84 2.53
N CYS A 22 -15.70 2.84 3.14
CA CYS A 22 -14.31 3.12 2.78
C CYS A 22 -13.42 1.99 3.34
N ARG A 23 -13.52 0.80 2.75
CA ARG A 23 -12.87 -0.46 3.20
C ARG A 23 -11.34 -0.42 3.07
N PHE A 24 -10.82 0.47 2.23
CA PHE A 24 -9.39 0.69 1.97
C PHE A 24 -8.81 1.83 2.81
N CYS A 25 -9.55 2.33 3.81
CA CYS A 25 -9.05 3.39 4.68
C CYS A 25 -7.83 2.88 5.47
N PRO A 26 -6.62 3.39 5.20
CA PRO A 26 -5.40 2.85 5.79
C PRO A 26 -5.34 3.05 7.31
N LEU A 27 -6.04 4.08 7.84
CA LEU A 27 -6.03 4.48 9.25
C LEU A 27 -6.89 3.60 10.17
N LEU A 28 -7.90 2.92 9.63
CA LEU A 28 -8.94 2.28 10.46
C LEU A 28 -9.30 0.86 10.00
N GLY A 29 -8.49 0.24 9.13
CA GLY A 29 -8.70 -1.15 8.70
C GLY A 29 -10.10 -1.40 8.12
N GLY A 30 -10.66 -0.41 7.43
CA GLY A 30 -11.99 -0.48 6.82
C GLY A 30 -13.18 -0.20 7.73
N TYR A 31 -12.97 0.25 8.98
CA TYR A 31 -14.04 0.74 9.86
C TYR A 31 -14.04 2.28 9.92
N THR A 32 -15.20 2.88 10.13
CA THR A 32 -15.31 4.29 10.52
C THR A 32 -15.67 4.32 12.00
N GLN A 33 -14.96 5.10 12.83
CA GLN A 33 -15.57 5.50 14.09
C GLN A 33 -16.74 6.43 13.76
N GLY A 34 -17.88 6.23 14.43
CA GLY A 34 -19.06 7.05 14.24
C GLY A 34 -20.14 6.54 15.17
N GLU A 35 -20.55 7.39 16.11
CA GLU A 35 -21.66 7.13 17.02
C GLU A 35 -22.95 6.77 16.25
N GLN A 36 -23.98 6.36 17.00
CA GLN A 36 -25.29 5.88 16.55
C GLN A 36 -26.05 6.79 15.54
N SER A 37 -25.48 7.91 15.11
CA SER A 37 -25.99 8.84 14.08
C SER A 37 -25.70 8.43 12.63
N GLY A 38 -24.78 7.48 12.38
CA GLY A 38 -24.50 6.97 11.03
C GLY A 38 -23.68 7.91 10.12
N GLN A 39 -22.98 8.89 10.69
CA GLN A 39 -22.00 9.70 9.96
C GLN A 39 -20.58 9.14 10.16
N PRO A 40 -19.79 8.97 9.09
CA PRO A 40 -18.44 8.45 9.19
C PRO A 40 -17.48 9.53 9.73
N ILE A 41 -16.76 9.24 10.80
CA ILE A 41 -15.62 10.05 11.26
C ILE A 41 -14.38 9.48 10.57
N CYS A 42 -13.85 10.20 9.58
CA CYS A 42 -12.55 9.93 8.96
C CYS A 42 -11.65 11.14 9.23
N CYS A 43 -10.38 10.91 9.59
CA CYS A 43 -9.37 11.96 9.72
C CYS A 43 -9.04 12.67 8.39
N TYR A 44 -9.60 12.19 7.27
CA TYR A 44 -9.50 12.80 5.93
C TYR A 44 -10.70 13.63 5.52
N TYR A 45 -11.70 13.82 6.39
CA TYR A 45 -12.72 14.83 6.16
C TYR A 45 -12.30 16.14 6.81
N ASP A 46 -12.23 17.22 6.02
CA ASP A 46 -12.43 18.56 6.57
C ASP A 46 -13.91 18.69 6.93
N PHE A 47 -14.26 18.20 8.11
CA PHE A 47 -15.17 18.97 8.94
C PHE A 47 -14.31 19.63 10.01
N HIS A 48 -13.62 20.71 9.65
CA HIS A 48 -13.43 21.77 10.63
C HIS A 48 -14.82 22.37 10.89
N ALA A 49 -15.58 21.73 11.77
CA ALA A 49 -16.81 22.27 12.34
C ALA A 49 -16.49 23.43 13.32
N GLY A 50 -15.41 24.18 13.10
CA GLY A 50 -14.86 25.16 14.03
C GLY A 50 -14.48 26.50 13.41
N ASP A 51 -14.37 26.62 12.08
CA ASP A 51 -13.92 27.84 11.39
C ASP A 51 -14.93 28.41 10.37
N GLY A 52 -16.06 27.73 10.16
CA GLY A 52 -17.19 28.29 9.39
C GLY A 52 -17.03 28.30 7.88
N ASN A 53 -16.04 27.59 7.32
CA ASN A 53 -15.88 27.42 5.88
C ASN A 53 -16.65 26.18 5.39
N PHE A 54 -17.80 26.40 4.75
CA PHE A 54 -18.64 25.35 4.16
C PHE A 54 -18.42 25.28 2.64
N TYR A 55 -17.33 24.66 2.20
CA TYR A 55 -17.17 24.31 0.79
C TYR A 55 -18.01 23.07 0.45
N THR A 56 -18.62 23.05 -0.73
CA THR A 56 -19.23 21.84 -1.27
C THR A 56 -18.13 20.85 -1.69
N PRO A 57 -18.41 19.53 -1.79
CA PRO A 57 -17.42 18.54 -2.24
C PRO A 57 -16.69 18.93 -3.53
N HIS A 58 -17.43 19.46 -4.50
CA HIS A 58 -16.89 19.90 -5.78
C HIS A 58 -16.03 21.17 -5.63
N ALA A 59 -16.46 22.15 -4.82
CA ALA A 59 -15.67 23.35 -4.56
C ALA A 59 -14.36 23.04 -3.81
N GLU A 60 -14.38 22.07 -2.91
CA GLU A 60 -13.18 21.60 -2.22
C GLU A 60 -12.24 20.87 -3.19
N LYS A 61 -12.77 20.04 -4.10
CA LYS A 61 -11.98 19.44 -5.18
C LYS A 61 -11.30 20.49 -6.05
N GLU A 62 -12.05 21.49 -6.54
CA GLU A 62 -11.50 22.57 -7.36
C GLU A 62 -10.42 23.37 -6.62
N ARG A 63 -10.63 23.64 -5.33
CA ARG A 63 -9.65 24.32 -4.48
C ARG A 63 -8.35 23.52 -4.38
N ILE A 64 -8.45 22.20 -4.16
CA ILE A 64 -7.28 21.33 -4.05
C ILE A 64 -6.59 21.18 -5.41
N ASP A 65 -7.33 21.00 -6.50
CA ASP A 65 -6.77 20.97 -7.87
C ASP A 65 -6.00 22.27 -8.20
N ALA A 66 -6.54 23.44 -7.83
CA ALA A 66 -5.87 24.72 -8.02
C ALA A 66 -4.59 24.88 -7.17
N LEU A 67 -4.58 24.32 -5.95
CA LEU A 67 -3.38 24.29 -5.10
C LEU A 67 -2.30 23.36 -5.65
N ILE A 68 -2.68 22.20 -6.19
CA ILE A 68 -1.77 21.29 -6.89
C ILE A 68 -1.11 22.01 -8.08
N GLU A 69 -1.91 22.74 -8.85
CA GLU A 69 -1.45 23.47 -10.03
C GLU A 69 -0.51 24.63 -9.67
N GLN A 70 -0.81 25.38 -8.61
CA GLN A 70 0.02 26.50 -8.16
C GLN A 70 1.32 26.08 -7.48
N CYS A 71 1.28 25.00 -6.68
CA CYS A 71 2.39 24.63 -5.80
C CYS A 71 3.18 23.41 -6.33
N GLY A 72 2.73 22.74 -7.38
CA GLY A 72 3.41 21.57 -7.97
C GLY A 72 3.44 20.33 -7.06
N VAL A 73 2.64 20.32 -6.00
CA VAL A 73 2.57 19.22 -5.02
C VAL A 73 1.47 18.26 -5.46
N PRO A 74 1.72 16.96 -5.68
CA PRO A 74 0.63 15.99 -5.87
C PRO A 74 -0.12 15.81 -4.55
N GLU A 75 -1.44 15.65 -4.57
CA GLU A 75 -2.20 15.28 -3.38
C GLU A 75 -1.64 14.00 -2.77
N PHE A 76 -1.23 14.12 -1.51
CA PHE A 76 -0.98 12.99 -0.66
C PHE A 76 -1.40 13.32 0.76
N PRO A 77 -1.91 12.35 1.54
CA PRO A 77 -2.67 12.69 2.73
C PRO A 77 -1.71 13.10 3.85
N HIS A 78 -2.01 14.19 4.57
CA HIS A 78 -1.30 14.56 5.80
C HIS A 78 -1.39 13.40 6.80
N PHE A 79 -0.34 12.59 6.90
CA PHE A 79 -0.20 11.49 7.89
C PHE A 79 0.77 11.86 9.02
N ILE A 80 1.08 13.14 9.20
CA ILE A 80 2.13 13.56 10.14
C ILE A 80 1.54 14.56 11.11
N ARG A 81 1.62 14.23 12.40
CA ARG A 81 1.27 15.15 13.49
C ARG A 81 2.03 16.47 13.31
N PRO A 82 1.39 17.65 13.46
CA PRO A 82 2.11 18.91 13.47
C PRO A 82 3.13 18.93 14.62
N GLY A 83 4.42 18.98 14.29
CA GLY A 83 5.52 18.98 15.28
C GLY A 83 6.93 18.61 14.77
N GLU A 84 7.05 18.04 13.55
CA GLU A 84 8.27 17.43 12.93
C GLU A 84 8.79 16.19 13.71
N PRO A 85 8.87 14.97 13.13
CA PRO A 85 9.37 14.57 11.80
C PRO A 85 8.33 13.80 10.94
N GLY A 86 8.65 13.53 9.66
CA GLY A 86 7.70 12.99 8.68
C GLY A 86 7.93 13.45 7.22
N LYS A 87 8.80 14.44 6.99
CA LYS A 87 9.14 14.93 5.64
C LYS A 87 9.64 13.83 4.71
N LEU A 88 10.35 12.82 5.24
CA LEU A 88 10.93 11.76 4.42
C LEU A 88 9.87 10.80 3.88
N VAL A 89 8.99 10.29 4.76
CA VAL A 89 7.93 9.36 4.39
C VAL A 89 6.91 10.03 3.47
N GLU A 90 6.53 11.27 3.75
CA GLU A 90 5.66 12.06 2.88
C GLU A 90 6.28 12.25 1.49
N LYS A 91 7.56 12.62 1.43
CA LYS A 91 8.30 12.75 0.17
C LYS A 91 8.37 11.43 -0.59
N ALA A 92 8.58 10.32 0.11
CA ALA A 92 8.63 8.98 -0.49
C ALA A 92 7.27 8.59 -1.10
N LEU A 93 6.19 8.85 -0.38
CA LEU A 93 4.83 8.60 -0.85
C LEU A 93 4.45 9.49 -2.04
N GLN A 94 4.79 10.79 -2.02
CA GLN A 94 4.61 11.67 -3.18
C GLN A 94 5.39 11.17 -4.40
N TYR A 95 6.63 10.69 -4.19
CA TYR A 95 7.45 10.13 -5.26
C TYR A 95 6.81 8.87 -5.84
N ALA A 96 6.34 7.94 -5.00
CA ALA A 96 5.59 6.76 -5.43
C ALA A 96 4.31 7.14 -6.20
N ALA A 97 3.59 8.18 -5.77
CA ALA A 97 2.39 8.68 -6.43
C ALA A 97 2.66 9.10 -7.88
N VAL A 98 3.74 9.86 -8.07
CA VAL A 98 4.17 10.32 -9.38
C VAL A 98 4.64 9.14 -10.24
N ALA A 99 5.44 8.25 -9.65
CA ALA A 99 6.00 7.09 -10.33
C ALA A 99 4.93 6.11 -10.84
N HIS A 100 3.91 5.85 -10.03
CA HIS A 100 2.81 4.94 -10.38
C HIS A 100 1.58 5.67 -10.94
N LYS A 101 1.74 6.91 -11.44
CA LYS A 101 0.62 7.70 -11.96
C LYS A 101 -0.11 6.95 -13.09
N GLY A 102 -1.41 6.75 -12.91
CA GLY A 102 -2.27 6.04 -13.85
C GLY A 102 -2.24 4.51 -13.72
N ALA A 103 -1.37 3.95 -12.89
CA ALA A 103 -1.38 2.53 -12.57
C ALA A 103 -2.55 2.18 -11.66
N LYS A 104 -3.04 0.95 -11.78
CA LYS A 104 -4.16 0.40 -11.00
C LYS A 104 -3.75 -0.89 -10.29
N ARG A 105 -4.40 -1.20 -9.18
CA ARG A 105 -4.29 -2.51 -8.51
C ARG A 105 -4.79 -3.60 -9.45
N LYS A 106 -4.22 -4.80 -9.29
CA LYS A 106 -4.47 -5.90 -10.22
C LYS A 106 -5.93 -6.36 -10.13
N GLY A 107 -6.64 -6.30 -11.25
CA GLY A 107 -8.04 -6.75 -11.32
C GLY A 107 -9.05 -5.79 -10.68
N SER A 108 -8.65 -4.55 -10.35
CA SER A 108 -9.57 -3.52 -9.86
C SER A 108 -9.31 -2.14 -10.47
N ASP A 109 -10.26 -1.22 -10.29
CA ASP A 109 -10.13 0.18 -10.70
C ASP A 109 -9.42 1.07 -9.67
N LEU A 110 -8.98 0.48 -8.55
CA LEU A 110 -8.30 1.23 -7.50
C LEU A 110 -6.92 1.70 -7.97
N PRO A 111 -6.59 2.98 -7.78
CA PRO A 111 -5.24 3.49 -7.98
C PRO A 111 -4.17 2.65 -7.29
N TYR A 112 -3.06 2.34 -7.97
CA TYR A 112 -2.00 1.50 -7.43
C TYR A 112 -1.43 2.05 -6.11
N ILE A 113 -1.44 3.37 -5.99
CA ILE A 113 -0.88 4.16 -4.90
C ILE A 113 -1.44 3.82 -3.51
N PHE A 114 -2.62 3.19 -3.43
CA PHE A 114 -3.15 2.65 -2.18
C PHE A 114 -2.22 1.59 -1.56
N HIS A 115 -1.49 0.83 -2.37
CA HIS A 115 -0.57 -0.19 -1.89
C HIS A 115 0.71 0.35 -1.26
N PRO A 116 1.44 1.29 -1.89
CA PRO A 116 2.53 1.99 -1.21
C PRO A 116 2.14 2.65 0.11
N ILE A 117 0.94 3.25 0.20
CA ILE A 117 0.39 3.78 1.46
C ILE A 117 0.16 2.65 2.46
N GLU A 118 -0.53 1.61 2.01
CA GLU A 118 -0.62 0.27 2.58
C GLU A 118 0.62 -0.14 3.38
N ALA A 119 1.66 -0.43 2.61
CA ALA A 119 2.94 -0.95 3.06
C ALA A 119 3.64 0.02 4.02
N ALA A 120 3.65 1.33 3.72
CA ALA A 120 4.26 2.33 4.60
C ALA A 120 3.59 2.35 5.98
N MET A 121 2.26 2.20 6.05
CA MET A 121 1.54 2.22 7.32
C MET A 121 1.71 0.94 8.13
N ILE A 122 1.77 -0.21 7.47
CA ILE A 122 2.13 -1.46 8.13
C ILE A 122 3.56 -1.34 8.70
N ALA A 123 4.50 -0.80 7.91
CA ALA A 123 5.87 -0.58 8.35
C ALA A 123 5.96 0.38 9.54
N TRP A 124 5.20 1.48 9.53
CA TRP A 124 5.12 2.44 10.65
C TRP A 124 4.61 1.78 11.94
N GLY A 125 3.74 0.77 11.84
CA GLY A 125 3.30 -0.02 13.00
C GLY A 125 4.38 -0.96 13.56
N LEU A 126 5.50 -1.14 12.86
CA LEU A 126 6.56 -2.11 13.18
C LEU A 126 7.91 -1.46 13.52
N THR A 127 8.09 -0.16 13.24
CA THR A 127 9.32 0.58 13.49
C THR A 127 9.11 2.10 13.54
N ASP A 128 9.98 2.80 14.29
CA ASP A 128 10.09 4.27 14.30
C ASP A 128 11.16 4.79 13.31
N ASP A 129 11.79 3.92 12.52
CA ASP A 129 12.82 4.30 11.53
C ASP A 129 12.18 4.80 10.22
N GLU A 130 12.13 6.13 10.04
CA GLU A 130 11.52 6.77 8.88
C GLU A 130 12.13 6.32 7.53
N GLU A 131 13.41 5.94 7.49
CA GLU A 131 14.04 5.47 6.25
C GLU A 131 13.54 4.07 5.86
N VAL A 132 13.20 3.24 6.85
CA VAL A 132 12.58 1.92 6.62
C VAL A 132 11.15 2.09 6.13
N VAL A 133 10.39 3.02 6.71
CA VAL A 133 9.03 3.32 6.27
C VAL A 133 9.04 3.93 4.86
N ALA A 134 9.99 4.82 4.56
CA ALA A 134 10.20 5.33 3.21
C ALA A 134 10.58 4.21 2.22
N GLY A 135 11.41 3.26 2.64
CA GLY A 135 11.72 2.05 1.87
C GLY A 135 10.46 1.25 1.53
N ALA A 136 9.55 1.05 2.48
CA ALA A 136 8.25 0.40 2.24
C ALA A 136 7.35 1.20 1.28
N ALA A 137 7.34 2.53 1.37
CA ALA A 137 6.61 3.37 0.43
C ALA A 137 7.15 3.30 -1.01
N LEU A 138 8.44 2.97 -1.18
CA LEU A 138 9.14 3.00 -2.47
C LEU A 138 9.45 1.63 -3.07
N HIS A 139 9.09 0.54 -2.39
CA HIS A 139 9.60 -0.80 -2.71
C HIS A 139 9.36 -1.22 -4.17
N ASP A 140 8.19 -0.91 -4.73
CA ASP A 140 7.85 -1.23 -6.13
C ASP A 140 8.32 -0.21 -7.16
N VAL A 141 8.80 0.97 -6.73
CA VAL A 141 9.09 2.07 -7.66
C VAL A 141 10.15 1.67 -8.67
N VAL A 142 11.21 1.00 -8.23
CA VAL A 142 12.27 0.52 -9.14
C VAL A 142 11.81 -0.68 -9.97
N GLU A 143 10.94 -1.52 -9.41
CA GLU A 143 10.50 -2.75 -10.08
C GLU A 143 9.48 -2.48 -11.20
N ASP A 144 8.56 -1.54 -11.00
CA ASP A 144 7.36 -1.34 -11.83
C ASP A 144 7.35 -0.05 -12.65
N THR A 145 8.34 0.84 -12.45
CA THR A 145 8.36 2.14 -13.12
C THR A 145 9.67 2.37 -13.88
N VAL A 146 9.87 3.58 -14.39
CA VAL A 146 11.08 3.97 -15.13
C VAL A 146 12.22 4.41 -14.22
N TYR A 147 11.95 4.60 -12.92
CA TYR A 147 12.94 5.06 -11.95
C TYR A 147 13.91 3.95 -11.58
N THR A 148 15.14 4.36 -11.24
CA THR A 148 16.26 3.47 -10.92
C THR A 148 16.67 3.59 -9.46
N VAL A 149 17.46 2.63 -8.96
CA VAL A 149 18.06 2.70 -7.63
C VAL A 149 18.91 3.98 -7.45
N ASP A 150 19.55 4.45 -8.53
CA ASP A 150 20.34 5.68 -8.50
C ASP A 150 19.46 6.93 -8.34
N ASP A 151 18.27 6.95 -8.94
CA ASP A 151 17.28 8.02 -8.74
C ASP A 151 16.80 8.05 -7.27
N ILE A 152 16.52 6.86 -6.69
CA ILE A 152 16.15 6.76 -5.28
C ILE A 152 17.29 7.25 -4.39
N ARG A 153 18.55 6.84 -4.67
CA ARG A 153 19.73 7.28 -3.91
C ARG A 153 19.91 8.79 -3.96
N ALA A 154 19.74 9.40 -5.13
CA ALA A 154 19.90 10.84 -5.30
C ALA A 154 18.88 11.65 -4.47
N VAL A 155 17.68 11.11 -4.26
CA VAL A 155 16.57 11.81 -3.60
C VAL A 155 16.45 11.49 -2.10
N PHE A 156 16.78 10.26 -1.70
CA PHE A 156 16.51 9.70 -0.37
C PHE A 156 17.76 9.17 0.36
N GLY A 157 18.91 9.10 -0.31
CA GLY A 157 20.17 8.64 0.27
C GLY A 157 20.40 7.13 0.19
N ASP A 158 21.59 6.71 0.62
CA ASP A 158 22.09 5.35 0.41
C ASP A 158 21.28 4.27 1.13
N LYS A 159 20.82 4.55 2.35
CA LYS A 159 20.10 3.56 3.16
C LYS A 159 18.75 3.22 2.53
N VAL A 160 17.96 4.23 2.13
CA VAL A 160 16.67 4.01 1.45
C VAL A 160 16.89 3.30 0.11
N ALA A 161 17.90 3.71 -0.68
CA ALA A 161 18.21 3.05 -1.94
C ALA A 161 18.59 1.57 -1.76
N ALA A 162 19.38 1.24 -0.72
CA ALA A 162 19.75 -0.14 -0.42
C ALA A 162 18.55 -1.00 0.01
N LEU A 163 17.61 -0.42 0.77
CA LEU A 163 16.36 -1.08 1.15
C LEU A 163 15.50 -1.38 -0.07
N VAL A 164 15.25 -0.38 -0.94
CA VAL A 164 14.44 -0.54 -2.16
C VAL A 164 15.08 -1.55 -3.12
N ALA A 165 16.40 -1.50 -3.29
CA ALA A 165 17.12 -2.44 -4.15
C ALA A 165 17.04 -3.90 -3.65
N SER A 166 16.87 -4.10 -2.33
CA SER A 166 16.75 -5.44 -1.74
C SER A 166 15.38 -6.08 -1.97
N GLU A 167 14.37 -5.28 -2.31
CA GLU A 167 13.00 -5.75 -2.57
C GLU A 167 12.70 -5.89 -4.08
N SER A 168 13.59 -5.42 -4.96
CA SER A 168 13.38 -5.48 -6.41
C SER A 168 13.81 -6.83 -7.00
N GLU A 169 12.92 -7.50 -7.74
CA GLU A 169 13.24 -8.74 -8.45
C GLU A 169 13.78 -8.50 -9.88
N ASP A 170 14.72 -9.33 -10.34
CA ASP A 170 15.04 -9.42 -11.77
C ASP A 170 13.86 -10.08 -12.50
N LYS A 171 13.08 -9.28 -13.23
CA LYS A 171 11.90 -9.75 -13.97
C LYS A 171 12.20 -10.77 -15.06
N ARG A 172 13.48 -11.02 -15.41
CA ARG A 172 13.91 -11.94 -16.47
C ARG A 172 13.09 -11.74 -17.75
N ARG A 173 13.14 -10.50 -18.28
CA ARG A 173 12.26 -10.02 -19.37
C ARG A 173 12.42 -10.80 -20.68
N ASP A 174 13.47 -11.60 -20.80
CA ASP A 174 13.76 -12.54 -21.88
C ASP A 174 12.97 -13.86 -21.77
N ILE A 175 12.34 -14.14 -20.62
CA ILE A 175 11.56 -15.35 -20.34
C ILE A 175 10.11 -14.97 -20.05
N ALA A 176 9.16 -15.80 -20.51
CA ALA A 176 7.74 -15.60 -20.22
C ALA A 176 7.49 -15.54 -18.69
N PRO A 177 6.71 -14.57 -18.17
CA PRO A 177 6.56 -14.34 -16.73
C PRO A 177 6.11 -15.56 -15.92
N GLU A 178 5.30 -16.43 -16.50
CA GLU A 178 4.81 -17.68 -15.92
C GLU A 178 5.92 -18.73 -15.79
N HIS A 179 6.87 -18.76 -16.73
CA HIS A 179 8.00 -19.69 -16.72
C HIS A 179 9.13 -19.22 -15.81
N SER A 180 9.32 -17.91 -15.64
CA SER A 180 10.32 -17.35 -14.73
C SER A 180 9.83 -17.20 -13.28
N TRP A 181 8.52 -17.32 -13.05
CA TRP A 181 7.89 -17.02 -11.76
C TRP A 181 8.51 -17.81 -10.61
N GLN A 182 8.62 -19.13 -10.74
CA GLN A 182 9.13 -20.00 -9.68
C GLN A 182 10.57 -19.64 -9.31
N THR A 183 11.44 -19.50 -10.31
CA THR A 183 12.85 -19.14 -10.09
C THR A 183 12.98 -17.78 -9.41
N ARG A 184 12.23 -16.76 -9.86
CA ARG A 184 12.26 -15.43 -9.23
C ARG A 184 11.82 -15.48 -7.76
N LYS A 185 10.79 -16.27 -7.44
CA LYS A 185 10.32 -16.42 -6.06
C LYS A 185 11.28 -17.23 -5.20
N GLU A 186 11.94 -18.24 -5.74
CA GLU A 186 13.00 -18.98 -5.03
C GLU A 186 14.19 -18.07 -4.70
N GLU A 187 14.64 -17.25 -5.65
CA GLU A 187 15.71 -16.27 -5.46
C GLU A 187 15.33 -15.21 -4.42
N ALA A 188 14.12 -14.66 -4.51
CA ALA A 188 13.61 -13.69 -3.54
C ALA A 188 13.53 -14.30 -2.12
N LEU A 189 13.06 -15.55 -1.98
CA LEU A 189 13.03 -16.24 -0.69
C LEU A 189 14.45 -16.49 -0.13
N GLU A 190 15.40 -16.86 -0.99
CA GLU A 190 16.78 -17.08 -0.55
C GLU A 190 17.43 -15.78 -0.08
N GLN A 191 17.23 -14.66 -0.80
CA GLN A 191 17.66 -13.34 -0.35
C GLN A 191 17.00 -12.97 0.98
N LEU A 192 15.69 -13.16 1.12
CA LEU A 192 14.93 -12.79 2.31
C LEU A 192 15.36 -13.55 3.57
N LYS A 193 15.76 -14.83 3.45
CA LYS A 193 16.27 -15.63 4.58
C LYS A 193 17.47 -14.99 5.25
N HIS A 194 18.39 -14.45 4.46
CA HIS A 194 19.64 -13.84 4.92
C HIS A 194 19.56 -12.31 5.08
N ALA A 195 18.40 -11.74 4.75
CA ALA A 195 18.19 -10.30 4.78
C ALA A 195 18.16 -9.75 6.22
N SER A 196 18.45 -8.46 6.34
CA SER A 196 18.31 -7.75 7.61
C SER A 196 16.85 -7.71 8.07
N ARG A 197 16.64 -7.47 9.37
CA ARG A 197 15.28 -7.29 9.93
C ARG A 197 14.50 -6.18 9.20
N ASN A 198 15.17 -5.11 8.76
CA ASN A 198 14.51 -3.99 8.08
C ASN A 198 14.00 -4.36 6.68
N VAL A 199 14.75 -5.17 5.94
CA VAL A 199 14.30 -5.70 4.63
C VAL A 199 13.12 -6.64 4.85
N LYS A 200 13.22 -7.57 5.80
CA LYS A 200 12.08 -8.46 6.15
C LYS A 200 10.83 -7.70 6.62
N LEU A 201 10.99 -6.56 7.28
CA LEU A 201 9.89 -5.68 7.68
C LEU A 201 9.18 -5.11 6.45
N ILE A 202 9.93 -4.62 5.47
CA ILE A 202 9.37 -4.12 4.21
C ILE A 202 8.66 -5.25 3.46
N SER A 203 9.32 -6.40 3.31
CA SER A 203 8.73 -7.57 2.65
C SER A 203 7.44 -8.03 3.34
N LEU A 204 7.39 -8.09 4.68
CA LEU A 204 6.16 -8.39 5.42
C LEU A 204 5.07 -7.34 5.16
N SER A 205 5.44 -6.07 5.08
CA SER A 205 4.49 -4.97 4.86
C SER A 205 3.86 -5.03 3.47
N ASP A 206 4.68 -5.26 2.45
CA ASP A 206 4.23 -5.53 1.08
C ASP A 206 3.31 -6.75 1.05
N LYS A 207 3.78 -7.92 1.52
CA LYS A 207 2.99 -9.15 1.40
C LYS A 207 1.70 -9.12 2.21
N LEU A 208 1.65 -8.43 3.35
CA LEU A 208 0.41 -8.22 4.08
C LEU A 208 -0.57 -7.35 3.31
N SER A 209 -0.13 -6.24 2.71
CA SER A 209 -0.99 -5.41 1.84
C SER A 209 -1.55 -6.24 0.67
N ASN A 210 -0.70 -7.06 0.03
CA ASN A 210 -1.12 -7.95 -1.04
C ASN A 210 -2.09 -9.04 -0.57
N MET A 211 -1.90 -9.62 0.63
CA MET A 211 -2.85 -10.59 1.19
C MET A 211 -4.21 -9.99 1.54
N ARG A 212 -4.26 -8.73 1.99
CA ARG A 212 -5.53 -8.04 2.25
C ARG A 212 -6.35 -7.86 0.98
N ASP A 213 -5.70 -7.41 -0.09
CA ASP A 213 -6.31 -7.27 -1.42
C ASP A 213 -6.74 -8.64 -1.99
N MET A 214 -5.85 -9.65 -1.87
CA MET A 214 -6.15 -11.01 -2.30
C MET A 214 -7.33 -11.62 -1.54
N LYS A 215 -7.39 -11.43 -0.22
CA LYS A 215 -8.51 -11.91 0.61
C LYS A 215 -9.82 -11.25 0.19
N PHE A 216 -9.79 -9.95 -0.09
CA PHE A 216 -10.96 -9.21 -0.53
C PHE A 216 -11.50 -9.79 -1.85
N ASP A 217 -10.64 -9.96 -2.84
CA ASP A 217 -11.05 -10.55 -4.12
C ASP A 217 -11.50 -12.01 -3.96
N PHE A 218 -10.79 -12.81 -3.16
CA PHE A 218 -11.13 -14.21 -2.93
C PHE A 218 -12.50 -14.36 -2.26
N ASP A 219 -12.90 -13.42 -1.41
CA ASP A 219 -14.24 -13.43 -0.81
C ASP A 219 -15.35 -13.21 -1.83
N GLU A 220 -15.11 -12.38 -2.83
CA GLU A 220 -16.08 -12.01 -3.86
C GLU A 220 -16.12 -13.03 -5.01
N ILE A 221 -14.97 -13.45 -5.53
CA ILE A 221 -14.87 -14.24 -6.78
C ILE A 221 -14.27 -15.65 -6.61
N LYS A 222 -13.82 -16.01 -5.40
CA LYS A 222 -13.32 -17.36 -5.07
C LYS A 222 -12.23 -17.82 -6.04
N ASP A 223 -12.35 -19.04 -6.56
CA ASP A 223 -11.33 -19.69 -7.40
C ASP A 223 -11.13 -18.97 -8.75
N GLU A 224 -12.05 -18.10 -9.19
CA GLU A 224 -11.86 -17.27 -10.39
C GLU A 224 -10.74 -16.23 -10.21
N LEU A 225 -10.35 -15.94 -8.97
CA LEU A 225 -9.24 -15.05 -8.64
C LEU A 225 -7.95 -15.46 -9.35
N TRP A 226 -7.67 -16.75 -9.42
CA TRP A 226 -6.39 -17.26 -9.92
C TRP A 226 -6.17 -16.96 -11.40
N GLU A 227 -7.25 -16.80 -12.17
CA GLU A 227 -7.20 -16.42 -13.59
C GLU A 227 -6.68 -14.99 -13.81
N ARG A 228 -6.68 -14.13 -12.78
CA ARG A 228 -6.10 -12.78 -12.84
C ARG A 228 -4.58 -12.79 -12.81
N PHE A 229 -3.95 -13.90 -12.41
CA PHE A 229 -2.50 -13.99 -12.26
C PHE A 229 -1.82 -14.64 -13.46
N ASN A 230 -0.57 -14.25 -13.72
CA ASN A 230 0.24 -14.91 -14.75
C ASN A 230 0.57 -16.35 -14.33
N GLN A 231 0.90 -16.53 -13.05
CA GLN A 231 0.90 -17.84 -12.40
C GLN A 231 -0.49 -18.12 -11.85
N ARG A 232 -1.18 -19.12 -12.39
CA ARG A 232 -2.58 -19.45 -12.07
C ARG A 232 -2.73 -20.58 -11.05
N ASP A 233 -1.65 -21.25 -10.68
CA ASP A 233 -1.69 -22.31 -9.67
C ASP A 233 -1.79 -21.72 -8.25
N PRO A 234 -2.91 -21.88 -7.52
CA PRO A 234 -3.04 -21.41 -6.15
C PRO A 234 -2.05 -22.06 -5.18
N ALA A 235 -1.60 -23.29 -5.45
CA ALA A 235 -0.62 -23.95 -4.60
C ALA A 235 0.76 -23.27 -4.69
N ALA A 236 1.11 -22.73 -5.86
CA ALA A 236 2.33 -21.94 -6.03
C ALA A 236 2.28 -20.63 -5.22
N HIS A 237 1.14 -19.93 -5.23
CA HIS A 237 0.94 -18.75 -4.38
C HIS A 237 0.99 -19.12 -2.89
N ALA A 238 0.29 -20.19 -2.49
CA ALA A 238 0.28 -20.67 -1.11
C ALA A 238 1.71 -20.97 -0.61
N TRP A 239 2.52 -21.67 -1.42
CA TRP A 239 3.92 -21.93 -1.11
C TRP A 239 4.72 -20.65 -0.86
N TYR A 240 4.60 -19.66 -1.75
CA TYR A 240 5.37 -18.42 -1.62
C TYR A 240 4.97 -17.63 -0.37
N TYR A 241 3.66 -17.39 -0.17
CA TYR A 241 3.17 -16.63 0.98
C TYR A 241 3.47 -17.33 2.32
N ARG A 242 3.32 -18.67 2.39
CA ARG A 242 3.70 -19.47 3.57
C ARG A 242 5.21 -19.40 3.83
N SER A 243 6.03 -19.42 2.79
CA SER A 243 7.49 -19.31 2.94
C SER A 243 7.91 -17.95 3.50
N VAL A 244 7.33 -16.84 3.01
CA VAL A 244 7.55 -15.50 3.57
C VAL A 244 7.11 -15.44 5.03
N ARG A 245 5.93 -16.00 5.37
CA ARG A 245 5.41 -16.07 6.75
C ARG A 245 6.42 -16.74 7.67
N ASP A 246 6.94 -17.89 7.26
CA ASP A 246 7.83 -18.71 8.07
C ASP A 246 9.22 -18.05 8.23
N ILE A 247 9.74 -17.39 7.19
CA ILE A 247 10.99 -16.60 7.27
C ILE A 247 10.83 -15.41 8.23
N CYS A 248 9.74 -14.66 8.12
CA CYS A 248 9.48 -13.48 8.95
C CYS A 248 9.07 -13.82 10.39
N LYS A 249 8.72 -15.09 10.69
CA LYS A 249 8.24 -15.52 12.00
C LYS A 249 9.22 -15.24 13.12
N ALA A 250 10.52 -15.45 12.90
CA ALA A 250 11.55 -15.24 13.91
C ALA A 250 11.58 -13.80 14.44
N ASP A 251 11.31 -12.83 13.56
CA ASP A 251 11.45 -11.41 13.83
C ASP A 251 10.14 -10.74 14.25
N PHE A 252 8.99 -11.26 13.81
CA PHE A 252 7.71 -10.53 13.86
C PHE A 252 6.52 -11.29 14.44
N LYS A 253 6.65 -12.56 14.87
CA LYS A 253 5.51 -13.39 15.32
C LYS A 253 4.59 -12.78 16.38
N GLU A 254 5.12 -11.91 17.24
CA GLU A 254 4.36 -11.26 18.32
C GLU A 254 3.68 -9.95 17.86
N THR A 255 3.92 -9.53 16.62
CA THR A 255 3.36 -8.29 16.06
C THR A 255 1.96 -8.55 15.47
N PRO A 256 1.02 -7.59 15.58
CA PRO A 256 -0.29 -7.71 14.96
C PRO A 256 -0.22 -7.93 13.44
N ALA A 257 0.73 -7.27 12.77
CA ALA A 257 0.90 -7.40 11.32
C ALA A 257 1.22 -8.84 10.89
N TRP A 258 2.17 -9.51 11.57
CA TRP A 258 2.49 -10.90 11.25
C TRP A 258 1.34 -11.85 11.57
N GLN A 259 0.65 -11.64 12.69
CA GLN A 259 -0.49 -12.48 13.08
C GLN A 259 -1.65 -12.36 12.10
N GLU A 260 -1.92 -11.15 11.62
CA GLU A 260 -2.91 -10.91 10.57
C GLU A 260 -2.48 -11.58 9.26
N TYR A 261 -1.23 -11.40 8.84
CA TYR A 261 -0.68 -12.03 7.64
C TYR A 261 -0.82 -13.56 7.68
N ALA A 262 -0.46 -14.18 8.80
CA ALA A 262 -0.59 -15.62 8.99
C ALA A 262 -2.05 -16.08 8.90
N ARG A 263 -2.97 -15.36 9.56
CA ARG A 263 -4.42 -15.66 9.51
C ARG A 263 -4.97 -15.54 8.09
N LEU A 264 -4.64 -14.48 7.36
CA LEU A 264 -5.10 -14.30 5.98
C LEU A 264 -4.60 -15.40 5.05
N ILE A 265 -3.36 -15.86 5.23
CA ILE A 265 -2.83 -17.01 4.48
C ILE A 265 -3.66 -18.26 4.75
N ASP A 266 -3.94 -18.55 6.02
CA ASP A 266 -4.69 -19.73 6.40
C ASP A 266 -6.14 -19.66 5.87
N GLU A 267 -6.75 -18.47 5.84
CA GLU A 267 -8.12 -18.27 5.31
C GLU A 267 -8.21 -18.35 3.77
N VAL A 268 -7.24 -17.80 3.03
CA VAL A 268 -7.26 -17.83 1.54
C VAL A 268 -6.81 -19.18 1.02
N PHE A 269 -5.82 -19.80 1.66
CA PHE A 269 -5.16 -21.01 1.18
C PHE A 269 -5.56 -22.28 1.93
N GLU A 270 -6.61 -22.29 2.75
CA GLU A 270 -7.05 -23.49 3.49
C GLU A 270 -7.23 -24.73 2.59
N LYS A 271 -7.73 -24.50 1.36
CA LYS A 271 -8.02 -25.54 0.36
C LYS A 271 -6.76 -26.05 -0.38
N TYR A 272 -5.63 -25.34 -0.29
CA TYR A 272 -4.47 -25.49 -1.18
C TYR A 272 -3.18 -25.89 -0.47
#